data_AF-A0A414KU16-F1
#
_entry.id   AF-A0A414KU16-F1
#
_cell.length_a   1.000
_cell.length_b   1.000
_cell.length_c   1.000
_cell.angle_alpha   90.00
_cell.angle_beta   90.00
_cell.angle_gamma   90.00
#
_symmetry.space_group_name_H-M   'P 1'
#
loop_
_entity.id
_entity.type
_entity.pdbx_description
1 polymer ?
#
loop_
_entity_poly.entity_id
_entity_poly.type
_entity_poly.pdbx_seq_one_letter_code
_entity_poly.pdbx_strand_id
1 'polypeptide(L)'
;MKMKLFLLPILAVLLSVSLYSCSDDDSPKTGKEQVEYIKNVIDKNSKKFFTKVDNTEGQYIMGAESAEKAQECCDCLLGIRWNGQKYTYTLNDKMGNVVITPNPKEGVYIRLIFDVEGIPTFTLDIASRTYYENNNYVFRPAEGMDML
;
A
#
# COMPACT_ATOMS: atom_id res chain seq x y z
N MET A 1 -43.15 -7.08 12.92
CA MET A 1 -41.92 -7.53 13.64
C MET A 1 -41.57 -8.94 13.19
N LYS A 2 -40.41 -9.11 12.54
CA LYS A 2 -39.55 -10.32 12.49
C LYS A 2 -38.50 -10.11 11.39
N MET A 3 -37.44 -9.39 11.74
CA MET A 3 -36.22 -9.30 10.94
C MET A 3 -35.50 -10.63 11.12
N LYS A 4 -35.38 -11.43 10.04
CA LYS A 4 -34.59 -12.67 10.06
C LYS A 4 -33.12 -12.26 9.96
N LEU A 5 -32.46 -12.24 11.11
CA LEU A 5 -31.03 -12.06 11.26
C LEU A 5 -30.33 -13.28 10.63
N PHE A 6 -29.83 -13.12 9.41
CA PHE A 6 -28.92 -14.09 8.79
C PHE A 6 -27.56 -13.95 9.49
N LEU A 7 -27.30 -14.83 10.45
CA LEU A 7 -25.97 -15.08 11.00
C LEU A 7 -25.13 -15.80 9.95
N LEU A 8 -24.35 -15.04 9.17
CA LEU A 8 -23.24 -15.58 8.38
C LEU A 8 -22.01 -15.70 9.30
N PRO A 9 -21.29 -16.84 9.31
CA PRO A 9 -20.11 -17.01 10.15
C PRO A 9 -18.97 -16.13 9.61
N ILE A 10 -18.63 -15.08 10.35
CA ILE A 10 -17.48 -14.22 10.10
C ILE A 10 -16.23 -15.07 10.36
N LEU A 11 -15.61 -15.57 9.29
CA LEU A 11 -14.26 -16.12 9.35
C LEU A 11 -13.33 -14.92 9.62
N ALA A 12 -13.07 -14.65 10.90
CA ALA A 12 -12.15 -13.65 11.37
C ALA A 12 -10.72 -14.05 10.99
N VAL A 13 -10.29 -13.69 9.77
CA VAL A 13 -8.86 -13.68 9.42
C VAL A 13 -8.28 -12.42 10.06
N LEU A 14 -7.77 -12.60 11.28
CA LEU A 14 -6.97 -11.63 12.01
C LEU A 14 -5.69 -11.33 11.20
N LEU A 15 -5.72 -10.30 10.36
CA LEU A 15 -4.53 -9.77 9.71
C LEU A 15 -3.83 -8.78 10.65
N SER A 16 -3.23 -9.29 11.72
CA SER A 16 -2.26 -8.52 12.49
C SER A 16 -1.05 -8.28 11.59
N VAL A 17 -0.96 -7.08 11.01
CA VAL A 17 0.16 -6.67 10.16
C VAL A 17 1.36 -6.42 11.06
N SER A 18 2.07 -7.49 11.44
CA SER A 18 3.41 -7.39 12.02
C SER A 18 4.39 -7.11 10.88
N LEU A 19 4.39 -5.86 10.39
CA LEU A 19 5.46 -5.37 9.53
C LEU A 19 6.75 -5.43 10.35
N TYR A 20 7.66 -6.29 9.89
CA TYR A 20 8.91 -6.60 10.55
C TYR A 20 9.76 -5.33 10.71
N SER A 21 10.23 -5.12 11.95
CA SER A 21 11.27 -4.18 12.39
C SER A 21 12.19 -3.68 11.27
N CYS A 22 12.05 -2.41 10.88
CA CYS A 22 13.11 -1.67 10.18
C CYS A 22 14.34 -1.65 11.09
N SER A 23 15.32 -2.52 10.85
CA SER A 23 16.64 -2.42 11.47
C SER A 23 17.32 -1.17 10.93
N ASP A 24 17.73 -0.25 11.81
CA ASP A 24 18.22 1.10 11.49
C ASP A 24 19.57 1.14 10.73
N ASP A 25 20.22 0.00 10.44
CA ASP A 25 21.62 -0.03 9.93
C ASP A 25 21.78 -0.26 8.42
N ASP A 26 20.74 -0.74 7.71
CA ASP A 26 20.79 -1.08 6.27
C ASP A 26 19.74 -0.32 5.44
N SER A 27 19.62 1.01 5.65
CA SER A 27 18.81 1.82 4.74
C SER A 27 19.46 1.86 3.34
N PRO A 28 18.70 1.69 2.24
CA PRO A 28 19.25 1.65 0.89
C PRO A 28 19.92 2.98 0.53
N LYS A 29 21.18 2.92 0.07
CA LYS A 29 22.07 4.09 -0.09
C LYS A 29 22.13 4.57 -1.53
N THR A 30 22.04 3.66 -2.50
CA THR A 30 22.03 3.96 -3.94
C THR A 30 20.62 3.91 -4.50
N GLY A 31 20.40 4.55 -5.66
CA GLY A 31 19.11 4.50 -6.34
C GLY A 31 18.71 3.07 -6.69
N LYS A 32 19.67 2.24 -7.10
CA LYS A 32 19.44 0.83 -7.42
C LYS A 32 18.98 0.02 -6.20
N GLU A 33 19.63 0.21 -5.05
CA GLU A 33 19.21 -0.45 -3.80
C GLU A 33 17.81 -0.01 -3.37
N GLN A 34 17.44 1.26 -3.59
CA GLN A 34 16.10 1.77 -3.30
C GLN A 34 15.05 1.14 -4.23
N VAL A 35 15.34 1.00 -5.52
CA VAL A 35 14.47 0.28 -6.47
C VAL A 35 14.29 -1.18 -6.03
N GLU A 36 15.38 -1.89 -5.75
CA GLU A 36 15.35 -3.30 -5.33
C GLU A 36 14.59 -3.47 -4.01
N TYR A 37 14.77 -2.55 -3.05
CA TYR A 37 13.99 -2.54 -1.82
C TYR A 37 12.49 -2.41 -2.10
N ILE A 38 12.09 -1.40 -2.88
CA ILE A 38 10.67 -1.16 -3.20
C ILE A 38 10.07 -2.37 -3.92
N LYS A 39 10.77 -2.94 -4.91
CA LYS A 39 10.35 -4.18 -5.61
C LYS A 39 10.13 -5.32 -4.63
N ASN A 40 11.13 -5.63 -3.80
CA ASN A 40 11.05 -6.73 -2.83
C ASN A 40 9.90 -6.56 -1.84
N VAL A 41 9.68 -5.34 -1.34
CA VAL A 41 8.56 -5.05 -0.42
C VAL A 41 7.23 -5.20 -1.15
N ILE A 42 7.10 -4.68 -2.37
CA ILE A 42 5.88 -4.85 -3.16
C ILE A 42 5.62 -6.32 -3.45
N ASP A 43 6.59 -7.10 -3.93
CA ASP A 43 6.40 -8.51 -4.30
C ASP A 43 5.99 -9.37 -3.11
N LYS A 44 6.58 -9.11 -1.95
CA LYS A 44 6.26 -9.82 -0.70
C LYS A 44 4.84 -9.53 -0.22
N ASN A 45 4.31 -8.34 -0.50
CA ASN A 45 3.08 -7.83 0.09
C ASN A 45 1.90 -7.73 -0.89
N SER A 46 2.14 -7.63 -2.19
CA SER A 46 1.12 -7.36 -3.23
C SER A 46 0.05 -8.45 -3.25
N LYS A 47 0.46 -9.72 -3.21
CA LYS A 47 -0.45 -10.88 -3.18
C LYS A 47 -1.27 -11.01 -1.91
N LYS A 48 -0.86 -10.32 -0.82
CA LYS A 48 -1.47 -10.44 0.51
C LYS A 48 -2.30 -9.24 0.91
N PHE A 49 -1.89 -8.06 0.47
CA PHE A 49 -2.43 -6.80 0.99
C PHE A 49 -2.93 -5.86 -0.10
N PHE A 50 -2.52 -6.05 -1.36
CA PHE A 50 -2.95 -5.17 -2.43
C PHE A 50 -4.15 -5.79 -3.13
N THR A 51 -5.21 -4.99 -3.25
CA THR A 51 -6.39 -5.31 -4.02
C THR A 51 -6.38 -4.45 -5.28
N LYS A 52 -6.56 -5.09 -6.44
CA LYS A 52 -6.71 -4.37 -7.71
C LYS A 52 -8.07 -3.64 -7.72
N VAL A 53 -8.08 -2.39 -8.17
CA VAL A 53 -9.33 -1.65 -8.41
C VAL A 53 -9.88 -2.05 -9.78
N ASP A 54 -11.11 -2.58 -9.80
CA ASP A 54 -11.77 -2.97 -11.03
C ASP A 54 -11.90 -1.77 -11.99
N ASN A 55 -11.71 -2.01 -13.30
CA ASN A 55 -11.81 -1.02 -14.37
C ASN A 55 -10.85 0.19 -14.29
N THR A 56 -9.84 0.16 -13.40
CA THR A 56 -8.79 1.19 -13.34
C THR A 56 -7.42 0.52 -13.39
N GLU A 57 -6.78 0.57 -14.56
CA GLU A 57 -5.44 0.02 -14.73
C GLU A 57 -4.40 0.76 -13.86
N GLY A 58 -3.46 0.01 -13.30
CA GLY A 58 -2.41 0.56 -12.44
C GLY A 58 -2.91 1.12 -11.10
N GLN A 59 -4.18 0.94 -10.73
CA GLN A 59 -4.71 1.37 -9.44
C GLN A 59 -4.90 0.18 -8.50
N TYR A 60 -4.29 0.30 -7.33
CA TYR A 60 -4.36 -0.67 -6.25
C TYR A 60 -4.79 0.02 -4.96
N ILE A 61 -5.24 -0.80 -4.02
CA ILE A 61 -5.62 -0.36 -2.69
C ILE A 61 -5.05 -1.31 -1.64
N MET A 62 -4.53 -0.74 -0.54
CA MET A 62 -4.11 -1.46 0.68
C MET A 62 -4.93 -1.03 1.91
N GLY A 63 -5.37 -2.00 2.72
CA GLY A 63 -6.19 -1.77 3.89
C GLY A 63 -5.35 -1.41 5.10
N ALA A 64 -5.73 -0.34 5.81
CA ALA A 64 -5.15 0.03 7.09
C ALA A 64 -6.23 0.25 8.15
N GLU A 65 -5.90 -0.10 9.39
CA GLU A 65 -6.81 0.05 10.53
C GLU A 65 -6.94 1.50 11.01
N SER A 66 -5.93 2.32 10.73
CA SER A 66 -5.87 3.72 11.13
C SER A 66 -4.92 4.51 10.22
N ALA A 67 -4.95 5.84 10.33
CA ALA A 67 -3.99 6.71 9.66
C ALA A 67 -2.54 6.46 10.13
N GLU A 68 -2.35 6.12 11.41
CA GLU A 68 -1.04 5.77 11.98
C GLU A 68 -0.50 4.48 11.34
N LYS A 69 -1.32 3.43 11.24
CA LYS A 69 -0.94 2.19 10.55
C LYS A 69 -0.70 2.42 9.06
N ALA A 70 -1.44 3.32 8.42
CA ALA A 70 -1.17 3.70 7.04
C ALA A 70 0.21 4.35 6.90
N GLN A 71 0.60 5.22 7.83
CA GLN A 71 1.93 5.85 7.85
C GLN A 71 3.04 4.80 8.07
N GLU A 72 2.89 3.88 9.01
CA GLU A 72 3.84 2.75 9.18
C GLU A 72 3.99 1.92 7.90
N CYS A 73 2.89 1.68 7.18
CA CYS A 73 2.92 0.98 5.89
C CYS A 73 3.65 1.80 4.83
N CYS A 74 3.42 3.12 4.77
CA CYS A 74 4.12 4.03 3.85
C CYS A 74 5.63 4.03 4.11
N ASP A 75 6.02 4.16 5.38
CA ASP A 75 7.42 4.14 5.82
C ASP A 75 8.10 2.81 5.46
N CYS A 76 7.41 1.69 5.66
CA CYS A 76 7.89 0.36 5.30
C CYS A 76 7.94 0.12 3.78
N LEU A 77 7.01 0.67 3.00
CA LEU A 77 7.01 0.53 1.54
C LEU A 77 8.21 1.25 0.89
N LEU A 78 8.63 2.37 1.48
CA LEU A 78 9.64 3.25 0.90
C LEU A 78 10.99 3.20 1.62
N GLY A 79 11.06 2.58 2.80
CA GLY A 79 12.28 2.54 3.61
C GLY A 79 12.66 3.92 4.16
N ILE A 80 11.68 4.78 4.43
CA ILE A 80 11.87 6.15 4.92
C ILE A 80 11.09 6.38 6.21
N ARG A 81 11.37 7.50 6.90
CA ARG A 81 10.50 8.05 7.95
C ARG A 81 9.80 9.29 7.40
N TRP A 82 8.56 9.14 6.98
CA TRP A 82 7.78 10.23 6.42
C TRP A 82 7.09 11.05 7.52
N ASN A 83 6.98 12.37 7.33
CA ASN A 83 6.47 13.29 8.34
C ASN A 83 4.96 13.58 8.24
N GLY A 84 4.24 12.88 7.35
CA GLY A 84 2.80 13.05 7.15
C GLY A 84 2.40 14.19 6.20
N GLN A 85 3.35 14.95 5.65
CA GLN A 85 3.06 16.05 4.71
C GLN A 85 3.17 15.60 3.25
N LYS A 86 2.47 16.29 2.33
CA LYS A 86 2.64 16.00 0.90
C LYS A 86 4.12 16.10 0.52
N TYR A 87 4.66 15.05 -0.08
CA TYR A 87 6.09 14.91 -0.34
C TYR A 87 6.32 14.13 -1.64
N THR A 88 7.35 14.52 -2.39
CA THR A 88 7.86 13.70 -3.50
C THR A 88 9.17 13.10 -3.05
N TYR A 89 9.18 11.79 -2.84
CA TYR A 89 10.39 11.03 -2.55
C TYR A 89 11.11 10.74 -3.86
N THR A 90 12.21 11.44 -4.12
CA THR A 90 13.06 11.20 -5.29
C THR A 90 14.11 10.15 -4.93
N LEU A 91 14.13 9.04 -5.66
CA LEU A 91 15.17 8.04 -5.51
C LEU A 91 16.52 8.61 -5.95
N ASN A 92 17.59 8.13 -5.30
CA ASN A 92 18.96 8.47 -5.65
C ASN A 92 19.26 8.09 -7.11
N ASP A 93 20.31 8.68 -7.66
CA ASP A 93 20.77 8.40 -9.03
C ASP A 93 19.72 8.64 -10.13
N LYS A 94 18.67 9.43 -9.82
CA LYS A 94 17.54 9.74 -10.72
C LYS A 94 16.73 8.51 -11.13
N MET A 95 16.69 7.47 -10.30
CA MET A 95 15.97 6.21 -10.55
C MET A 95 14.43 6.33 -10.43
N GLY A 96 13.89 7.55 -10.43
CA GLY A 96 12.47 7.83 -10.37
C GLY A 96 12.00 8.47 -9.07
N ASN A 97 10.69 8.54 -8.89
CA ASN A 97 10.02 9.25 -7.81
C ASN A 97 8.83 8.46 -7.27
N VAL A 98 8.52 8.68 -6.00
CA VAL A 98 7.23 8.32 -5.40
C VAL A 98 6.56 9.57 -4.86
N VAL A 99 5.37 9.89 -5.35
CA VAL A 99 4.57 11.02 -4.83
C VAL A 99 3.68 10.53 -3.71
N ILE A 100 3.84 11.11 -2.52
CA ILE A 100 3.08 10.81 -1.31
C ILE A 100 2.08 11.94 -1.06
N THR A 101 0.79 11.60 -1.06
CA THR A 101 -0.30 12.55 -0.79
C THR A 101 -1.10 12.09 0.44
N PRO A 102 -1.05 12.82 1.56
CA PRO A 102 -1.90 12.54 2.72
C PRO A 102 -3.36 12.90 2.44
N ASN A 103 -4.29 12.11 2.96
CA ASN A 103 -5.73 12.35 2.96
C ASN A 103 -6.28 12.87 1.61
N PRO A 104 -6.02 12.18 0.48
CA PRO A 104 -6.39 12.67 -0.85
C PRO A 104 -7.91 12.76 -1.05
N LYS A 105 -8.68 11.98 -0.27
CA LYS A 105 -10.16 11.97 -0.25
C LYS A 105 -10.64 11.24 1.00
N GLU A 106 -11.92 11.40 1.32
CA GLU A 106 -12.56 10.73 2.46
C GLU A 106 -12.36 9.20 2.40
N GLY A 107 -11.94 8.63 3.53
CA GLY A 107 -11.69 7.19 3.67
C GLY A 107 -10.34 6.70 3.14
N VAL A 108 -9.57 7.52 2.42
CA VAL A 108 -8.19 7.20 2.01
C VAL A 108 -7.22 7.98 2.88
N TYR A 109 -6.35 7.27 3.60
CA TYR A 109 -5.36 7.89 4.48
C TYR A 109 -4.17 8.44 3.69
N ILE A 110 -3.65 7.67 2.72
CA ILE A 110 -2.46 8.02 1.94
C ILE A 110 -2.64 7.55 0.50
N ARG A 111 -2.20 8.35 -0.47
CA ARG A 111 -2.00 7.92 -1.85
C ARG A 111 -0.52 7.97 -2.20
N LEU A 112 -0.02 6.88 -2.76
CA LEU A 112 1.31 6.74 -3.33
C LEU A 112 1.19 6.60 -4.84
N ILE A 113 1.96 7.38 -5.60
CA ILE A 113 2.12 7.20 -7.04
C ILE A 113 3.57 6.84 -7.29
N PHE A 114 3.81 5.62 -7.75
CA PHE A 114 5.14 5.09 -8.04
C PHE A 114 5.46 5.34 -9.50
N ASP A 115 6.54 6.08 -9.75
CA ASP A 115 7.16 6.29 -11.05
C ASP A 115 8.65 5.98 -10.91
N VAL A 116 8.99 4.69 -10.85
CA VAL A 116 10.30 4.18 -10.44
C VAL A 116 10.87 3.33 -11.57
N GLU A 117 12.16 3.48 -11.85
CA GLU A 117 12.82 2.77 -12.94
C GLU A 117 12.70 1.24 -12.78
N GLY A 118 12.27 0.56 -13.84
CA GLY A 118 12.08 -0.89 -13.85
C GLY A 118 10.82 -1.39 -13.11
N ILE A 119 9.95 -0.49 -12.65
CA ILE A 119 8.62 -0.80 -12.10
C ILE A 119 7.57 -0.09 -12.98
N PRO A 120 6.55 -0.79 -13.51
CA PRO A 120 5.45 -0.11 -14.19
C PRO A 120 4.81 0.93 -13.28
N THR A 121 4.51 2.12 -13.80
CA THR A 121 3.87 3.19 -13.01
C THR A 121 2.54 2.71 -12.44
N PHE A 122 2.34 2.88 -11.14
CA PHE A 122 1.09 2.50 -10.49
C PHE A 122 0.76 3.41 -9.30
N THR A 123 -0.51 3.41 -8.90
CA THR A 123 -1.04 4.13 -7.75
C THR A 123 -1.48 3.14 -6.68
N LEU A 124 -1.11 3.39 -5.43
CA LEU A 124 -1.57 2.67 -4.25
C LEU A 124 -2.30 3.62 -3.30
N ASP A 125 -3.58 3.37 -3.08
CA ASP A 125 -4.35 4.04 -2.03
C ASP A 125 -4.28 3.19 -0.75
N ILE A 126 -3.78 3.74 0.35
CA ILE A 126 -3.87 3.13 1.68
C ILE A 126 -5.11 3.68 2.37
N ALA A 127 -6.11 2.83 2.60
CA ALA A 127 -7.47 3.26 2.93
C ALA A 127 -8.05 2.54 4.15
N SER A 128 -9.07 3.15 4.75
CA SER A 128 -9.81 2.58 5.87
C SER A 128 -10.65 1.40 5.43
N ARG A 129 -10.94 0.48 6.36
CA ARG A 129 -11.87 -0.63 6.11
C ARG A 129 -13.24 -0.16 5.58
N THR A 130 -13.78 0.93 6.13
CA THR A 130 -15.08 1.46 5.68
C THR A 130 -15.03 1.88 4.20
N TYR A 131 -13.90 2.44 3.74
CA TYR A 131 -13.72 2.77 2.33
C TYR A 131 -13.70 1.50 1.46
N TYR A 132 -13.04 0.44 1.94
CA TYR A 132 -13.06 -0.87 1.28
C TYR A 132 -14.46 -1.45 1.11
N GLU A 133 -15.19 -1.52 2.22
CA GLU A 133 -16.53 -2.12 2.30
C GLU A 133 -17.54 -1.33 1.45
N ASN A 134 -17.52 0.00 1.54
CA ASN A 134 -18.46 0.86 0.81
C ASN A 134 -18.28 0.80 -0.72
N ASN A 135 -17.06 0.53 -1.19
CA ASN A 135 -16.75 0.44 -2.60
C ASN A 135 -16.80 -1.00 -3.14
N ASN A 136 -17.23 -1.96 -2.31
CA ASN A 136 -17.28 -3.38 -2.65
C ASN A 136 -15.94 -3.92 -3.20
N TYR A 137 -14.81 -3.41 -2.70
CA TYR A 137 -13.50 -3.95 -3.06
C TYR A 137 -13.37 -5.36 -2.47
N VAL A 138 -13.58 -6.37 -3.31
CA VAL A 138 -13.28 -7.76 -2.96
C VAL A 138 -11.77 -7.92 -2.99
N PHE A 139 -11.17 -8.44 -1.93
CA PHE A 139 -9.76 -8.80 -1.95
C PHE A 139 -9.51 -9.76 -3.10
N ARG A 140 -8.87 -9.24 -4.15
CA ARG A 140 -8.34 -10.00 -5.26
C ARG A 140 -6.85 -9.77 -5.17
N PRO A 141 -6.06 -10.83 -4.89
CA PRO A 141 -4.61 -10.73 -4.96
C PRO A 141 -4.24 -10.03 -6.26
N ALA A 142 -3.27 -9.12 -6.21
CA ALA A 142 -2.78 -8.46 -7.41
C ALA A 142 -2.02 -9.46 -8.32
N GLU A 143 -2.75 -10.40 -8.93
CA GLU A 143 -2.25 -11.34 -9.93
C GLU A 143 -1.77 -10.54 -11.15
N GLY A 144 -0.54 -10.81 -11.61
CA GLY A 144 0.10 -10.03 -12.69
C GLY A 144 0.96 -8.85 -12.23
N MET A 145 1.14 -8.63 -10.91
CA MET A 145 2.32 -7.93 -10.40
C MET A 145 3.57 -8.83 -10.39
N ASP A 146 3.46 -10.08 -10.83
CA ASP A 146 4.54 -11.07 -10.94
C ASP A 146 5.67 -10.70 -11.92
N MET A 147 5.61 -9.50 -12.54
CA MET A 147 6.58 -8.97 -13.51
C MET A 147 7.43 -7.82 -12.95
N LEU A 148 7.45 -7.61 -11.63
CA LEU A 148 8.42 -6.71 -10.99
C LEU A 148 9.78 -7.39 -10.77
#